data_AF-A0A2U8PGX5-F1
#
_entry.id   AF-A0A2U8PGX5-F1
#
_cell.length_a   1.000
_cell.length_b   1.000
_cell.length_c   1.000
_cell.angle_alpha   90.00
_cell.angle_beta   90.00
_cell.angle_gamma   90.00
#
_symmetry.space_group_name_H-M   'P 1'
#
loop_
_entity.id
_entity.type
_entity.pdbx_description
1 polymer ?
#
loop_
_entity_poly.entity_id
_entity_poly.type
_entity_poly.pdbx_seq_one_letter_code
_entity_poly.pdbx_strand_id
1 'polypeptide(L)'
;MAQEPNKEPIRLEIVNDSVPKSLTGAPGNAAAGKKVFLTRTLGNCLACHQVTSLKSEEFHGEFGPSLDDVAGRYTEAQLRLIVADPKRIFTNTVMPAFFRNDGLSRVRPEFVGKSILTAAQVEDVIAFLKTLN
;
A
#
# COMPACT_ATOMS: atom_id res chain seq x y z
N MET A 1 -23.23 -6.70 10.00
CA MET A 1 -22.71 -6.17 11.28
C MET A 1 -21.39 -5.48 10.97
N ALA A 2 -21.35 -4.15 11.01
CA ALA A 2 -20.12 -3.40 10.76
C ALA A 2 -19.21 -3.54 11.98
N GLN A 3 -17.96 -3.92 11.77
CA GLN A 3 -16.94 -3.95 12.83
C GLN A 3 -16.85 -2.55 13.45
N GLU A 4 -16.91 -2.46 14.78
CA GLU A 4 -16.60 -1.23 15.54
C GLU A 4 -15.23 -0.69 15.07
N PRO A 5 -15.08 0.62 14.83
CA PRO A 5 -13.79 1.17 14.43
C PRO A 5 -12.78 0.89 15.54
N ASN A 6 -11.71 0.18 15.19
CA ASN A 6 -10.62 -0.08 16.12
C ASN A 6 -10.03 1.28 16.53
N LYS A 7 -10.30 1.71 17.77
CA LYS A 7 -9.83 3.00 18.31
C LYS A 7 -8.32 3.04 18.51
N GLU A 8 -7.67 1.88 18.49
CA GLU A 8 -6.24 1.80 18.71
C GLU A 8 -5.45 2.08 17.42
N PRO A 9 -4.39 2.89 17.51
CA PRO A 9 -3.49 3.10 16.39
C PRO A 9 -2.87 1.80 15.87
N ILE A 10 -2.81 1.65 14.54
CA ILE A 10 -2.03 0.60 13.89
C ILE A 10 -0.55 0.81 14.22
N ARG A 11 0.11 -0.25 14.69
CA ARG A 11 1.55 -0.26 14.98
C ARG A 11 2.24 -1.22 14.02
N LEU A 12 3.20 -0.69 13.27
CA LEU A 12 4.08 -1.48 12.41
C LEU A 12 5.36 -1.82 13.18
N GLU A 13 5.77 -3.09 13.14
CA GLU A 13 7.10 -3.50 13.61
C GLU A 13 8.16 -3.11 12.56
N ILE A 14 8.66 -1.87 12.67
CA ILE A 14 9.67 -1.34 11.75
C ILE A 14 11.07 -1.71 12.24
N VAL A 15 11.87 -2.33 11.36
CA VAL A 15 13.27 -2.67 11.61
C VAL A 15 14.08 -2.27 10.37
N ASN A 16 15.08 -1.41 10.54
CA ASN A 16 15.98 -0.96 9.47
C ASN A 16 15.22 -0.60 8.17
N ASP A 17 14.30 0.35 8.25
CA ASP A 17 13.53 0.85 7.10
C ASP A 17 12.72 -0.24 6.38
N SER A 18 12.24 -1.23 7.12
CA SER A 18 11.41 -2.32 6.59
C SER A 18 10.40 -2.80 7.63
N VAL A 19 9.36 -3.52 7.17
CA VAL A 19 8.46 -4.30 8.04
C VAL A 19 8.70 -5.79 7.73
N PRO A 20 9.52 -6.50 8.52
CA PRO A 20 9.95 -7.86 8.19
C PRO A 20 8.83 -8.89 8.28
N LYS A 21 7.92 -8.74 9.25
CA LYS A 21 6.81 -9.67 9.45
C LYS A 21 5.63 -9.32 8.58
N SER A 22 4.95 -10.34 8.03
CA SER A 22 3.66 -10.17 7.36
C SER A 22 2.64 -9.56 8.32
N LEU A 23 1.80 -8.66 7.81
CA LEU A 23 0.72 -8.03 8.58
C LEU A 23 -0.42 -9.00 8.93
N THR A 24 -0.49 -10.14 8.24
CA THR A 24 -1.51 -11.17 8.45
C THR A 24 -0.94 -12.51 8.92
N GLY A 25 0.36 -12.73 8.74
CA GLY A 25 1.00 -14.04 8.90
C GLY A 25 0.75 -15.01 7.74
N ALA A 26 -0.05 -14.62 6.75
CA ALA A 26 -0.34 -15.40 5.55
C ALA A 26 0.33 -14.80 4.30
N PRO A 27 0.63 -15.60 3.27
CA PRO A 27 1.10 -15.08 1.99
C PRO A 27 0.00 -14.27 1.28
N GLY A 28 0.39 -13.19 0.60
CA GLY A 28 -0.51 -12.40 -0.25
C GLY A 28 -0.85 -13.09 -1.58
N ASN A 29 -1.95 -12.69 -2.19
CA ASN A 29 -2.41 -13.14 -3.50
C ASN A 29 -2.18 -12.06 -4.56
N ALA A 30 -1.27 -12.31 -5.50
CA ALA A 30 -0.90 -11.34 -6.54
C ALA A 30 -2.07 -10.94 -7.46
N ALA A 31 -3.01 -11.84 -7.77
CA ALA A 31 -4.16 -11.50 -8.60
C ALA A 31 -5.14 -10.57 -7.86
N ALA A 32 -5.38 -10.84 -6.57
CA ALA A 32 -6.13 -9.93 -5.71
C ALA A 32 -5.39 -8.59 -5.55
N GLY A 33 -4.06 -8.63 -5.43
CA GLY A 33 -3.18 -7.47 -5.34
C GLY A 33 -3.30 -6.56 -6.54
N LYS A 34 -3.23 -7.12 -7.75
CA LYS A 34 -3.46 -6.37 -9.00
C LYS A 34 -4.82 -5.69 -8.98
N LYS A 35 -5.88 -6.37 -8.52
CA LYS A 35 -7.22 -5.76 -8.41
C LYS A 35 -7.23 -4.58 -7.42
N VAL A 36 -6.62 -4.73 -6.25
CA VAL A 36 -6.50 -3.64 -5.26
C VAL A 36 -5.72 -2.46 -5.84
N PHE A 37 -4.60 -2.75 -6.50
CA PHE A 37 -3.71 -1.78 -7.13
C PHE A 37 -4.44 -0.91 -8.17
N LEU A 38 -5.30 -1.52 -8.99
CA LEU A 38 -6.06 -0.85 -10.06
C LEU A 38 -7.34 -0.15 -9.58
N THR A 39 -7.90 -0.56 -8.43
CA THR A 39 -9.22 -0.09 -8.01
C THR A 39 -9.15 1.34 -7.44
N ARG A 40 -9.90 2.26 -8.05
CA ARG A 40 -9.95 3.70 -7.71
C ARG A 40 -10.34 4.01 -6.26
N THR A 41 -11.17 3.17 -5.65
CA THR A 41 -11.62 3.30 -4.26
C THR A 41 -10.75 2.54 -3.26
N LEU A 42 -9.70 1.87 -3.73
CA LEU A 42 -8.72 1.12 -2.92
C LEU A 42 -7.32 1.71 -3.12
N GLY A 43 -6.41 1.00 -3.79
CA GLY A 43 -5.03 1.41 -3.97
C GLY A 43 -4.88 2.57 -4.96
N ASN A 44 -5.67 2.57 -6.04
CA ASN A 44 -5.64 3.58 -7.10
C ASN A 44 -4.20 3.94 -7.55
N CYS A 45 -3.30 2.95 -7.57
CA CYS A 45 -1.86 3.19 -7.63
C CYS A 45 -1.45 3.78 -8.99
N LEU A 46 -2.14 3.38 -10.06
CA LEU A 46 -1.91 3.91 -11.41
C LEU A 46 -2.14 5.42 -11.51
N ALA A 47 -3.01 6.01 -10.67
CA ALA A 47 -3.24 7.45 -10.70
C ALA A 47 -1.96 8.27 -10.46
N CYS A 48 -0.93 7.67 -9.85
CA CYS A 48 0.37 8.29 -9.65
C CYS A 48 1.52 7.57 -10.35
N HIS A 49 1.43 6.27 -10.60
CA HIS A 49 2.53 5.45 -11.07
C HIS A 49 2.28 4.84 -12.45
N GLN A 50 3.35 4.75 -13.25
CA GLN A 50 3.36 3.94 -14.47
C GLN A 50 3.78 2.49 -14.19
N VAL A 51 3.16 1.55 -14.91
CA VAL A 51 3.57 0.14 -15.00
C VAL A 51 3.44 -0.33 -16.46
N THR A 52 4.54 -0.46 -17.19
CA THR A 52 4.49 -0.74 -18.65
C THR A 52 3.86 -2.10 -18.98
N SER A 53 3.99 -3.09 -18.10
CA SER A 53 3.30 -4.39 -18.25
C SER A 53 1.77 -4.29 -18.16
N LEU A 54 1.25 -3.18 -17.65
CA LEU A 54 -0.17 -2.85 -17.55
C LEU A 54 -0.63 -1.81 -18.57
N LYS A 55 0.09 -1.59 -19.67
CA LYS A 55 -0.22 -0.57 -20.69
C LYS A 55 -1.66 -0.57 -21.27
N SER A 56 -2.42 -1.65 -21.08
CA SER A 56 -3.83 -1.72 -21.48
C SER A 56 -4.78 -1.05 -20.48
N GLU A 57 -4.33 -0.82 -19.25
CA GLU A 57 -5.07 -0.08 -18.22
C GLU A 57 -4.94 1.43 -18.50
N GLU A 58 -6.02 2.16 -18.26
CA GLU A 58 -6.03 3.62 -18.43
C GLU A 58 -5.44 4.32 -17.18
N PHE A 59 -5.16 5.63 -17.31
CA PHE A 59 -4.83 6.52 -16.19
C PHE A 59 -3.50 6.25 -15.47
N HIS A 60 -2.43 6.01 -16.23
CA HIS A 60 -1.08 5.97 -15.68
C HIS A 60 -0.56 7.40 -15.45
N GLY A 61 -0.48 7.82 -14.20
CA GLY A 61 0.09 9.09 -13.79
C GLY A 61 1.63 9.05 -13.76
N GLU A 62 2.23 10.24 -13.79
CA GLU A 62 3.69 10.43 -13.80
C GLU A 62 4.20 11.12 -12.53
N PHE A 63 3.36 11.23 -11.50
CA PHE A 63 3.74 11.90 -10.25
C PHE A 63 4.74 11.06 -9.45
N GLY A 64 4.49 9.76 -9.36
CA GLY A 64 5.39 8.79 -8.78
C GLY A 64 6.30 8.18 -9.85
N PRO A 65 7.46 7.61 -9.46
CA PRO A 65 8.33 6.91 -10.39
C PRO A 65 7.63 5.68 -10.98
N SER A 66 8.10 5.19 -12.13
CA SER A 66 7.65 3.89 -12.66
C SER A 66 7.89 2.78 -11.63
N LEU A 67 6.93 1.86 -11.55
CA LEU A 67 7.01 0.65 -10.71
C LEU A 67 7.46 -0.58 -11.51
N ASP A 68 7.84 -0.42 -12.78
CA ASP A 68 8.57 -1.45 -13.50
C ASP A 68 9.85 -1.80 -12.74
N ASP A 69 10.22 -3.07 -12.66
CA ASP A 69 11.40 -3.60 -11.96
C ASP A 69 11.44 -3.29 -10.45
N VAL A 70 10.32 -2.92 -9.82
CA VAL A 70 10.30 -2.55 -8.39
C VAL A 70 10.69 -3.72 -7.48
N ALA A 71 10.42 -4.95 -7.90
CA ALA A 71 10.82 -6.16 -7.19
C ALA A 71 12.34 -6.36 -7.16
N GLY A 72 13.07 -5.81 -8.13
CA GLY A 72 14.54 -5.77 -8.14
C GLY A 72 15.13 -4.64 -7.29
N ARG A 73 14.36 -3.57 -7.03
CA ARG A 73 14.80 -2.39 -6.26
C ARG A 73 14.61 -2.52 -4.75
N TYR A 74 13.56 -3.22 -4.32
CA TYR A 74 13.18 -3.30 -2.92
C TYR A 74 12.91 -4.74 -2.50
N THR A 75 13.35 -5.07 -1.29
CA THR A 75 12.95 -6.32 -0.64
C THR A 75 11.45 -6.31 -0.31
N GLU A 76 10.86 -7.49 -0.12
CA GLU A 76 9.46 -7.61 0.29
C GLU A 76 9.14 -6.82 1.58
N ALA A 77 10.05 -6.86 2.55
CA ALA A 77 9.89 -6.13 3.81
C ALA A 77 9.93 -4.61 3.62
N GLN A 78 10.73 -4.10 2.69
CA GLN A 78 10.77 -2.69 2.32
C GLN A 78 9.50 -2.29 1.57
N LEU A 79 9.05 -3.11 0.60
CA LEU A 79 7.77 -2.89 -0.10
C LEU A 79 6.61 -2.79 0.89
N ARG A 80 6.61 -3.63 1.92
CA ARG A 80 5.60 -3.58 2.99
C ARG A 80 5.56 -2.25 3.71
N LEU A 81 6.73 -1.70 4.08
CA LEU A 81 6.78 -0.39 4.71
C LEU A 81 6.38 0.73 3.74
N ILE A 82 6.85 0.67 2.49
CA ILE A 82 6.52 1.66 1.46
C ILE A 82 5.01 1.71 1.20
N VAL A 83 4.33 0.57 1.09
CA VAL A 83 2.88 0.55 0.90
C VAL A 83 2.15 0.96 2.18
N ALA A 84 2.58 0.47 3.35
CA ALA A 84 1.88 0.71 4.60
C ALA A 84 1.98 2.18 5.09
N ASP A 85 3.20 2.72 5.16
CA ASP A 85 3.50 4.07 5.64
C ASP A 85 4.76 4.64 4.94
N PRO A 86 4.65 5.07 3.66
CA PRO A 86 5.79 5.51 2.87
C PRO A 86 6.47 6.74 3.45
N LYS A 87 5.80 7.51 4.32
CA LYS A 87 6.34 8.70 4.99
C LYS A 87 7.46 8.37 5.97
N ARG A 88 7.58 7.11 6.39
CA ARG A 88 8.71 6.61 7.20
C ARG A 88 10.01 6.55 6.41
N ILE A 89 9.92 6.37 5.10
CA ILE A 89 11.07 6.28 4.20
C ILE A 89 11.27 7.59 3.43
N PHE A 90 10.17 8.13 2.90
CA PHE A 90 10.13 9.30 2.05
C PHE A 90 9.42 10.44 2.78
N THR A 91 10.13 11.15 3.67
CA THR A 91 9.57 12.14 4.62
C THR A 91 8.57 13.13 4.00
N ASN A 92 8.84 13.61 2.77
CA ASN A 92 8.00 14.61 2.09
C ASN A 92 7.10 14.03 1.00
N THR A 93 6.89 12.70 0.98
CA THR A 93 6.10 12.06 -0.07
C THR A 93 4.61 12.38 0.04
N VAL A 94 4.00 12.63 -1.12
CA VAL A 94 2.54 12.70 -1.24
C VAL A 94 1.90 11.31 -1.28
N MET A 95 2.68 10.24 -1.50
CA MET A 95 2.17 8.87 -1.51
C MET A 95 1.39 8.61 -0.21
N PRO A 96 0.12 8.17 -0.29
CA PRO A 96 -0.70 7.92 0.89
C PRO A 96 -0.11 6.80 1.77
N ALA A 97 -0.29 6.91 3.08
CA ALA A 97 -0.08 5.78 3.99
C ALA A 97 -1.31 4.88 3.94
N PHE A 98 -1.22 3.78 3.19
CA PHE A 98 -2.38 2.92 2.92
C PHE A 98 -2.79 2.08 4.13
N PHE A 99 -1.88 1.85 5.08
CA PHE A 99 -2.13 1.08 6.29
C PHE A 99 -1.84 1.86 7.57
N ARG A 100 -2.47 3.03 7.68
CA ARG A 100 -2.41 3.92 8.85
C ARG A 100 -3.79 4.46 9.17
N ASN A 101 -4.11 4.55 10.45
CA ASN A 101 -5.41 5.01 10.94
C ASN A 101 -5.36 6.17 11.95
N ASP A 102 -4.16 6.69 12.25
CA ASP A 102 -3.92 7.74 13.25
C ASP A 102 -3.08 8.91 12.69
N GLY A 103 -3.03 10.03 13.43
CA GLY A 103 -2.26 11.22 13.05
C GLY A 103 -2.74 11.88 11.76
N LEU A 104 -4.03 11.72 11.44
CA LEU A 104 -4.69 12.33 10.29
C LEU A 104 -5.54 13.52 10.74
N SER A 105 -5.66 14.52 9.86
CA SER A 105 -6.40 15.76 10.14
C SER A 105 -7.74 15.78 9.41
N ARG A 106 -8.81 16.14 10.12
CA ARG A 106 -10.15 16.38 9.54
C ARG A 106 -10.69 15.19 8.72
N VAL A 107 -10.45 13.98 9.21
CA VAL A 107 -10.95 12.75 8.59
C VAL A 107 -12.47 12.74 8.61
N ARG A 108 -13.09 12.33 7.49
CA ARG A 108 -14.55 12.20 7.43
C ARG A 108 -15.04 11.18 8.48
N PRO A 109 -16.18 11.40 9.16
CA PRO A 109 -16.62 10.58 10.28
C PRO A 109 -16.61 9.06 10.03
N GLU A 110 -16.99 8.63 8.82
CA GLU A 110 -17.08 7.22 8.44
C GLU A 110 -15.71 6.49 8.31
N PHE A 111 -14.61 7.24 8.22
CA PHE A 111 -13.24 6.72 8.05
C PHE A 111 -12.36 6.90 9.30
N VAL A 112 -12.88 7.50 10.37
CA VAL A 112 -12.14 7.65 11.62
C VAL A 112 -11.72 6.28 12.15
N GLY A 113 -10.43 6.11 12.47
CA GLY A 113 -9.86 4.86 13.00
C GLY A 113 -9.68 3.75 11.96
N LYS A 114 -9.93 4.03 10.67
CA LYS A 114 -9.76 3.06 9.58
C LYS A 114 -8.57 3.42 8.69
N SER A 115 -7.86 2.41 8.23
CA SER A 115 -6.88 2.52 7.16
C SER A 115 -7.56 2.46 5.78
N ILE A 116 -6.85 2.90 4.74
CA ILE A 116 -7.33 2.84 3.35
C ILE A 116 -7.44 1.38 2.89
N LEU A 117 -6.40 0.60 3.14
CA LEU A 117 -6.34 -0.83 2.84
C LEU A 117 -6.38 -1.64 4.13
N THR A 118 -6.86 -2.88 4.06
CA THR A 118 -6.72 -3.86 5.13
C THR A 118 -5.32 -4.47 5.13
N ALA A 119 -4.92 -5.14 6.22
CA ALA A 119 -3.66 -5.87 6.29
C ALA A 119 -3.51 -6.88 5.15
N ALA A 120 -4.58 -7.64 4.85
CA ALA A 120 -4.59 -8.60 3.75
C ALA A 120 -4.42 -7.93 2.38
N GLN A 121 -5.11 -6.82 2.15
CA GLN A 121 -4.98 -6.08 0.89
C GLN A 121 -3.56 -5.52 0.68
N VAL A 122 -2.88 -5.11 1.75
CA VAL A 122 -1.47 -4.69 1.68
C VAL A 122 -0.58 -5.86 1.26
N GLU A 123 -0.74 -7.03 1.89
CA GLU A 123 0.02 -8.24 1.52
C GLU A 123 -0.25 -8.67 0.07
N ASP A 124 -1.51 -8.58 -0.37
CA ASP A 124 -1.89 -8.86 -1.76
C ASP A 124 -1.19 -7.90 -2.73
N VAL A 125 -1.19 -6.58 -2.45
CA VAL A 125 -0.48 -5.59 -3.26
C VAL A 125 1.02 -5.87 -3.31
N ILE A 126 1.65 -6.21 -2.17
CA ILE A 126 3.07 -6.57 -2.14
C ILE A 126 3.33 -7.80 -3.00
N ALA A 127 2.47 -8.83 -2.92
CA ALA A 127 2.58 -10.02 -3.76
C ALA A 127 2.50 -9.69 -5.25
N PHE A 128 1.67 -8.71 -5.64
CA PHE A 128 1.62 -8.22 -7.01
C PHE A 128 2.86 -7.43 -7.42
N LEU A 129 3.32 -6.49 -6.59
CA LEU A 129 4.53 -5.69 -6.85
C LEU A 129 5.77 -6.55 -7.05
N LYS A 130 5.85 -7.68 -6.32
CA LYS A 130 6.91 -8.69 -6.49
C LYS A 130 6.93 -9.40 -7.85
N THR A 131 5.87 -9.27 -8.65
CA THR A 131 5.83 -9.81 -10.02
C THR A 131 6.31 -8.82 -11.08
N LEU A 132 6.56 -7.56 -10.68
CA LEU A 132 7.03 -6.49 -11.57
C LEU A 132 8.56 -6.47 -11.57
N ASN A 133 9.12 -7.20 -12.55
CA ASN A 133 10.55 -7.37 -12.79
C ASN A 133 10.99 -6.78 -14.12
#